data_AF-A0A212SVR0-F1
#
_entry.id   AF-A0A212SVR0-F1
#
_cell.length_a   1.000
_cell.length_b   1.000
_cell.length_c   1.000
_cell.angle_alpha   90.00
_cell.angle_beta   90.00
_cell.angle_gamma   90.00
#
_symmetry.space_group_name_H-M   'P 1'
#
loop_
_entity.id
_entity.type
_entity.pdbx_description
1 polymer ?
#
loop_
_entity_poly.entity_id
_entity_poly.type
_entity_poly.pdbx_seq_one_letter_code
_entity_poly.pdbx_strand_id
1 'polypeptide(L)'
;MTPTTPAQLDAVKSIIEDGQSDLLRRARSPVVLTSEQAAAFVEGFPGEVERLGLDAEAIAELVGGERDVFTSACSDQLAGLHGPADRPCPARPWVCLLCPLAVFMPRHIGNLLRLESFFLRQFRQMPTEHFVRVFGPFAGRLSSGILPKSTEEARSRGAREVAGDDTDLPLRPEESTS
;
A
#
# COMPACT_ATOMS: atom_id res chain seq x y z
N MET A 1 -21.03 -26.87 3.04
CA MET A 1 -21.07 -27.59 1.74
C MET A 1 -19.86 -28.49 1.69
N THR A 2 -20.03 -29.80 1.45
CA THR A 2 -18.91 -30.73 1.27
C THR A 2 -18.64 -30.85 -0.23
N PRO A 3 -17.41 -30.63 -0.74
CA PRO A 3 -17.13 -30.83 -2.16
C PRO A 3 -17.37 -32.30 -2.54
N THR A 4 -18.11 -32.52 -3.61
CA THR A 4 -18.60 -33.85 -4.03
C THR A 4 -17.92 -34.38 -5.31
N THR A 5 -17.07 -33.58 -5.95
CA THR A 5 -16.38 -33.92 -7.20
C THR A 5 -14.90 -33.52 -7.13
N PRO A 6 -14.02 -34.16 -7.93
CA PRO A 6 -12.61 -33.76 -8.02
C PRO A 6 -12.42 -32.28 -8.39
N ALA A 7 -13.18 -31.76 -9.36
CA ALA A 7 -13.11 -30.36 -9.76
C ALA A 7 -13.50 -29.39 -8.63
N GLN A 8 -14.51 -29.74 -7.82
CA GLN A 8 -14.87 -28.95 -6.64
C GLN A 8 -13.79 -29.00 -5.57
N LEU A 9 -13.11 -30.15 -5.40
CA LEU A 9 -12.01 -30.28 -4.44
C LEU A 9 -10.80 -29.43 -4.87
N ASP A 10 -10.46 -29.43 -6.16
CA ASP A 10 -9.35 -28.65 -6.69
C ASP A 10 -9.64 -27.13 -6.61
N ALA A 11 -10.88 -26.71 -6.87
CA ALA A 11 -11.30 -25.32 -6.64
C ALA A 11 -11.16 -24.90 -5.17
N VAL A 12 -11.54 -25.76 -4.22
CA VAL A 12 -11.37 -25.49 -2.78
C VAL A 12 -9.89 -25.37 -2.41
N LYS A 13 -9.02 -26.24 -2.94
CA LYS A 13 -7.57 -26.16 -2.70
C LYS A 13 -6.99 -24.85 -3.23
N SER A 14 -7.33 -24.47 -4.46
CA SER A 14 -6.88 -23.21 -5.05
C SER A 14 -7.31 -22.00 -4.21
N ILE A 15 -8.56 -21.96 -3.72
CA ILE A 15 -9.04 -20.88 -2.85
C ILE A 15 -8.23 -20.81 -1.54
N ILE A 16 -7.90 -21.97 -0.96
CA ILE A 16 -7.08 -22.04 0.25
C ILE A 16 -5.66 -21.53 -0.02
N GLU A 17 -5.04 -21.97 -1.12
CA GLU A 17 -3.69 -21.57 -1.52
C GLU A 17 -3.62 -20.06 -1.81
N ASP A 18 -4.63 -19.51 -2.50
CA ASP A 18 -4.73 -18.07 -2.76
C ASP A 18 -4.87 -17.27 -1.47
N GLY A 19 -5.73 -17.72 -0.55
CA GLY A 19 -5.94 -17.09 0.74
C GLY A 19 -4.68 -17.11 1.62
N GLN A 20 -3.99 -18.25 1.67
CA GLN A 20 -2.71 -18.37 2.40
C GLN A 20 -1.62 -17.48 1.78
N SER A 21 -1.52 -17.46 0.45
CA SER A 21 -0.57 -16.61 -0.26
C SER A 21 -0.83 -15.12 -0.01
N ASP A 22 -2.09 -14.70 0.01
CA ASP A 22 -2.47 -13.33 0.34
C ASP A 22 -2.14 -12.96 1.79
N LEU A 23 -2.39 -13.85 2.76
CA LEU A 23 -2.01 -13.64 4.15
C LEU A 23 -0.50 -13.46 4.32
N LEU A 24 0.30 -14.33 3.69
CA LEU A 24 1.77 -14.23 3.73
C LEU A 24 2.26 -12.92 3.10
N ARG A 25 1.68 -12.53 1.97
CA ARG A 25 2.01 -11.28 1.28
C ARG A 25 1.73 -10.07 2.18
N ARG A 26 0.57 -10.04 2.84
CA ARG A 26 0.19 -8.95 3.76
C ARG A 26 0.99 -8.99 5.05
N ALA A 27 1.44 -10.14 5.54
CA ALA A 27 2.24 -10.22 6.77
C ALA A 27 3.65 -9.63 6.64
N ARG A 28 4.15 -9.42 5.41
CA ARG A 28 5.48 -8.85 5.17
C ARG A 28 5.61 -7.43 5.71
N SER A 29 6.81 -7.11 6.18
CA SER A 29 7.18 -5.77 6.59
C SER A 29 7.12 -4.82 5.38
N PRO A 30 6.49 -3.63 5.49
CA PRO A 30 6.47 -2.68 4.39
C PRO A 30 7.88 -2.13 4.13
N VAL A 31 8.22 -1.91 2.86
CA VAL A 31 9.47 -1.28 2.44
C VAL A 31 9.31 0.23 2.58
N VAL A 32 9.91 0.80 3.62
CA VAL A 32 9.88 2.24 3.90
C VAL A 32 11.32 2.73 3.89
N LEU A 33 11.60 3.74 3.07
CA LEU A 33 12.95 4.25 2.87
C LEU A 33 13.04 5.70 3.35
N THR A 34 14.13 6.04 4.04
CA THR A 34 14.55 7.43 4.26
C THR A 34 15.15 8.02 2.97
N SER A 35 15.44 9.31 2.97
CA SER A 35 16.07 9.97 1.81
C SER A 35 17.45 9.37 1.51
N GLU A 36 18.22 9.06 2.55
CA GLU A 36 19.53 8.45 2.47
C GLU A 36 19.43 7.01 1.94
N GLN A 37 18.45 6.25 2.44
CA GLN A 37 18.20 4.87 2.01
C GLN A 37 17.71 4.80 0.56
N ALA A 38 16.89 5.76 0.12
CA ALA A 38 16.44 5.83 -1.26
C ALA A 38 17.60 6.06 -2.24
N ALA A 39 18.56 6.92 -1.87
CA ALA A 39 19.75 7.16 -2.68
C ALA A 39 20.67 5.93 -2.78
N ALA A 40 20.69 5.09 -1.75
CA ALA A 40 21.50 3.87 -1.68
C ALA A 40 20.66 2.59 -1.82
N PHE A 41 19.50 2.64 -2.49
CA PHE A 41 18.50 1.56 -2.41
C PHE A 41 19.06 0.20 -2.86
N VAL A 42 19.83 0.18 -3.95
CA VAL A 42 20.43 -1.06 -4.50
C VAL A 42 21.44 -1.69 -3.55
N GLU A 43 22.33 -0.88 -2.99
CA GLU A 43 23.41 -1.35 -2.11
C GLU A 43 22.90 -1.70 -0.71
N GLY A 44 21.96 -0.90 -0.19
CA GLY A 44 21.43 -1.06 1.16
C GLY A 44 20.36 -2.15 1.29
N PHE A 45 19.66 -2.48 0.20
CA PHE A 45 18.50 -3.40 0.23
C PHE A 45 18.49 -4.40 -0.95
N PRO A 46 19.60 -5.13 -1.21
CA PRO A 46 19.68 -6.02 -2.38
C PRO A 46 18.60 -7.11 -2.39
N GLY A 47 18.21 -7.62 -1.21
CA GLY A 47 17.13 -8.62 -1.11
C GLY A 47 15.74 -8.06 -1.45
N GLU A 48 15.48 -6.77 -1.21
CA GLU A 48 14.22 -6.14 -1.62
C GLU A 48 14.21 -5.87 -3.12
N VAL A 49 15.36 -5.47 -3.69
CA VAL A 49 15.52 -5.30 -5.14
C VAL A 49 15.25 -6.61 -5.88
N GLU A 50 15.88 -7.70 -5.44
CA GLU A 50 15.66 -9.04 -6.01
C GLU A 50 14.20 -9.47 -5.87
N ARG A 51 13.63 -9.32 -4.67
CA ARG A 51 12.24 -9.71 -4.40
C ARG A 51 11.23 -8.94 -5.24
N LEU A 52 11.48 -7.65 -5.48
CA LEU A 52 10.62 -6.78 -6.27
C LEU A 52 10.87 -6.95 -7.78
N GLY A 53 11.85 -7.77 -8.18
CA GLY A 53 12.18 -7.99 -9.58
C GLY A 53 12.65 -6.73 -10.29
N LEU A 54 13.30 -5.81 -9.58
CA LEU A 54 13.68 -4.51 -10.12
C LEU A 54 15.00 -4.62 -10.89
N ASP A 55 14.95 -4.28 -12.18
CA ASP A 55 16.15 -4.00 -12.96
C ASP A 55 16.63 -2.55 -12.79
N ALA A 56 17.75 -2.20 -13.43
CA ALA A 56 18.37 -0.89 -13.28
C ALA A 56 17.46 0.27 -13.76
N GLU A 57 16.66 0.05 -14.79
CA GLU A 57 15.71 1.04 -15.31
C GLU A 57 14.57 1.24 -14.31
N ALA A 58 13.97 0.14 -13.83
CA ALA A 58 12.94 0.15 -12.81
C ALA A 58 13.40 0.81 -11.51
N ILE A 59 14.65 0.59 -11.10
CA ILE A 59 15.24 1.28 -9.94
C ILE A 59 15.31 2.78 -10.19
N ALA A 60 15.81 3.21 -11.37
CA ALA A 60 15.93 4.62 -11.69
C ALA A 60 14.56 5.31 -11.69
N GLU A 61 13.56 4.71 -12.32
CA GLU A 61 12.18 5.22 -12.35
C GLU A 61 11.50 5.22 -10.97
N LEU A 62 11.81 4.24 -10.12
CA LEU A 62 11.28 4.18 -8.76
C LEU A 62 11.92 5.25 -7.89
N VAL A 63 13.22 5.47 -8.00
CA VAL A 63 13.95 6.51 -7.24
C VAL A 63 13.57 7.91 -7.73
N GLY A 64 13.48 8.11 -9.05
CA GLY A 64 13.12 9.38 -9.69
C GLY A 64 11.65 9.79 -9.50
N GLY A 65 10.77 8.83 -9.19
CA GLY A 65 9.35 9.07 -8.90
C GLY A 65 8.41 8.86 -10.08
N GLU A 66 8.93 8.38 -11.22
CA GLU A 66 8.15 8.01 -12.40
C GLU A 66 7.17 6.86 -12.11
N ARG A 67 7.45 6.04 -11.09
CA ARG A 67 6.56 4.96 -10.62
C ARG A 67 5.68 5.34 -9.43
N ASP A 68 5.60 6.62 -9.07
CA ASP A 68 4.79 7.06 -7.93
C ASP A 68 3.29 6.91 -8.23
N VAL A 69 2.61 6.22 -7.32
CA VAL A 69 1.17 6.30 -7.11
C VAL A 69 0.90 7.11 -5.84
N PHE A 70 -0.37 7.40 -5.55
CA PHE A 70 -0.73 8.38 -4.51
C PHE A 70 0.00 8.20 -3.17
N THR A 71 0.12 6.98 -2.62
CA THR A 71 0.76 6.74 -1.31
C THR A 71 2.15 6.10 -1.37
N SER A 72 2.64 5.70 -2.53
CA SER A 72 3.85 4.85 -2.66
C SER A 72 4.39 4.85 -4.08
N ALA A 73 5.62 4.39 -4.29
CA ALA A 73 6.07 3.95 -5.61
C ALA A 73 5.67 2.49 -5.84
N CYS A 74 5.24 2.15 -7.05
CA CYS A 74 4.89 0.78 -7.43
C CYS A 74 6.06 0.12 -8.15
N SER A 75 6.54 -1.01 -7.64
CA SER A 75 7.61 -1.78 -8.32
C SER A 75 7.18 -2.38 -9.65
N ASP A 76 5.91 -2.76 -9.81
CA ASP A 76 5.37 -3.22 -11.09
C ASP A 76 3.85 -2.95 -11.14
N GLN A 77 3.46 -1.93 -11.89
CA GLN A 77 2.05 -1.55 -12.02
C GLN A 77 1.26 -2.42 -13.02
N LEU A 78 1.95 -3.27 -13.79
CA LEU A 78 1.36 -4.12 -14.84
C LEU A 78 1.27 -5.60 -14.41
N ALA A 79 1.99 -6.01 -13.36
CA ALA A 79 1.83 -7.29 -12.66
C ALA A 79 0.54 -7.31 -11.82
N GLY A 80 -0.62 -7.25 -12.51
CA GLY A 80 -1.95 -7.07 -11.94
C GLY A 80 -2.26 -8.01 -10.77
N LEU A 81 -2.13 -7.51 -9.54
CA LEU A 81 -2.58 -8.20 -8.32
C LEU A 81 -4.05 -7.90 -7.97
N HIS A 82 -4.52 -6.73 -8.39
CA HIS A 82 -5.86 -6.21 -8.07
C HIS A 82 -6.65 -5.78 -9.32
N GLY A 83 -6.16 -6.13 -10.51
CA GLY A 83 -6.74 -5.78 -11.80
C GLY A 83 -6.22 -6.69 -12.90
N PRO A 84 -6.69 -6.50 -14.15
CA PRO A 84 -6.19 -7.24 -15.29
C PRO A 84 -4.68 -7.05 -15.45
N ALA A 85 -3.98 -8.10 -15.90
CA ALA A 85 -2.60 -7.97 -16.35
C ALA A 85 -2.49 -6.90 -17.46
N ASP A 86 -1.32 -6.28 -17.57
CA ASP A 86 -0.99 -5.26 -18.57
C ASP A 86 -1.82 -3.96 -18.47
N ARG A 87 -2.48 -3.73 -17.33
CA ARG A 87 -3.17 -2.48 -17.03
C ARG A 87 -2.76 -1.94 -15.66
N PRO A 88 -2.69 -0.61 -15.49
CA PRO A 88 -2.47 -0.02 -14.18
C PRO A 88 -3.49 -0.51 -13.15
N CYS A 89 -3.01 -0.78 -11.95
CA CYS A 89 -3.80 -1.24 -10.82
C CYS A 89 -5.00 -0.29 -10.54
N PRO A 90 -6.26 -0.76 -10.55
CA PRO A 90 -7.44 0.08 -10.32
C PRO A 90 -7.79 0.24 -8.83
N ALA A 91 -6.94 -0.28 -7.93
CA ALA A 91 -7.23 -0.37 -6.52
C ALA A 91 -7.28 0.99 -5.84
N ARG A 92 -7.93 1.04 -4.67
CA ARG A 92 -7.99 2.25 -3.85
C ARG A 92 -6.62 2.63 -3.34
N PRO A 93 -6.37 3.93 -3.08
CA PRO A 93 -5.07 4.37 -2.57
C PRO A 93 -4.62 3.62 -1.31
N TRP A 94 -5.54 3.32 -0.39
CA TRP A 94 -5.21 2.56 0.83
C TRP A 94 -4.81 1.11 0.59
N VAL A 95 -5.14 0.50 -0.55
CA VAL A 95 -4.74 -0.88 -0.86
C VAL A 95 -3.22 -0.99 -0.97
N CYS A 96 -2.54 0.07 -1.42
CA CYS A 96 -1.08 0.11 -1.51
C CYS A 96 -0.40 -0.14 -0.15
N LEU A 97 -1.05 0.19 0.98
CA LEU A 97 -0.51 -0.02 2.32
C LEU A 97 -0.21 -1.51 2.61
N LEU A 98 -0.97 -2.42 2.00
CA LEU A 98 -0.81 -3.87 2.15
C LEU A 98 -0.22 -4.54 0.90
N CYS A 99 0.07 -3.77 -0.15
CA CYS A 99 0.59 -4.30 -1.41
C CYS A 99 2.09 -4.64 -1.28
N PRO A 100 2.55 -5.83 -1.72
CA PRO A 100 3.96 -6.22 -1.62
C PRO A 100 4.84 -5.50 -2.64
N LEU A 101 4.22 -4.83 -3.62
CA LEU A 101 4.89 -4.08 -4.67
C LEU A 101 5.15 -2.62 -4.27
N ALA A 102 4.59 -2.17 -3.13
CA ALA A 102 4.68 -0.80 -2.68
C ALA A 102 6.00 -0.50 -1.98
N VAL A 103 6.64 0.59 -2.39
CA VAL A 103 7.82 1.18 -1.74
C VAL A 103 7.48 2.59 -1.26
N PHE A 104 7.61 2.84 0.04
CA PHE A 104 7.25 4.11 0.66
C PHE A 104 8.48 5.01 0.80
N MET A 105 8.63 5.97 -0.11
CA MET A 105 9.64 7.03 -0.09
C MET A 105 9.23 8.24 0.77
N PRO A 106 10.19 9.08 1.20
CA PRO A 106 9.90 10.26 2.03
C PRO A 106 8.94 11.27 1.39
N ARG A 107 8.93 11.35 0.06
CA ARG A 107 8.01 12.23 -0.69
C ARG A 107 6.54 11.81 -0.59
N HIS A 108 6.25 10.57 -0.20
CA HIS A 108 4.87 10.09 -0.04
C HIS A 108 4.26 10.42 1.34
N ILE A 109 5.06 10.92 2.28
CA ILE A 109 4.64 11.09 3.68
C ILE A 109 3.45 12.03 3.81
N GLY A 110 3.40 13.11 3.03
CA GLY A 110 2.22 14.00 3.01
C GLY A 110 0.93 13.24 2.65
N ASN A 111 0.96 12.40 1.62
CA ASN A 111 -0.21 11.62 1.18
C ASN A 111 -0.57 10.50 2.15
N LEU A 112 0.42 9.91 2.82
CA LEU A 112 0.20 8.95 3.90
C LEU A 112 -0.50 9.62 5.10
N LEU A 113 -0.13 10.85 5.46
CA LEU A 113 -0.77 11.62 6.53
C LEU A 113 -2.19 12.10 6.15
N ARG A 114 -2.42 12.44 4.87
CA ARG A 114 -3.79 12.68 4.35
C ARG A 114 -4.67 11.45 4.55
N LEU A 115 -4.14 10.28 4.22
CA LEU A 115 -4.88 9.02 4.35
C LEU A 115 -5.10 8.62 5.82
N GLU A 116 -4.15 8.90 6.70
CA GLU A 116 -4.34 8.73 8.15
C GLU A 116 -5.49 9.61 8.67
N SER A 117 -5.51 10.88 8.27
CA SER A 117 -6.58 11.83 8.63
C SER A 117 -7.94 11.37 8.10
N PHE A 118 -7.98 10.84 6.88
CA PHE A 118 -9.17 10.23 6.31
C PHE A 118 -9.68 9.04 7.12
N PHE A 119 -8.81 8.12 7.52
CA PHE A 119 -9.22 7.00 8.38
C PHE A 119 -9.77 7.48 9.73
N LEU A 120 -9.19 8.52 10.33
CA LEU A 120 -9.72 9.10 11.56
C LEU A 120 -11.11 9.73 11.37
N ARG A 121 -11.38 10.37 10.23
CA ARG A 121 -12.72 10.89 9.89
C ARG A 121 -13.72 9.76 9.67
N GLN A 122 -13.35 8.76 8.88
CA GLN A 122 -14.16 7.54 8.66
C GLN A 122 -14.53 6.87 10.00
N PHE A 123 -13.56 6.71 10.91
CA PHE A 123 -13.80 6.13 12.23
C PHE A 123 -14.87 6.89 13.04
N ARG A 124 -14.95 8.23 12.90
CA ARG A 124 -15.97 9.05 13.59
C ARG A 124 -17.35 8.94 12.97
N GLN A 125 -17.46 8.52 11.71
CA GLN A 125 -18.70 8.54 10.93
C GLN A 125 -19.34 7.16 10.79
N MET A 126 -18.70 6.08 11.26
CA MET A 126 -19.22 4.73 11.14
C MET A 126 -19.13 3.93 12.44
N PRO A 127 -19.96 2.89 12.60
CA PRO A 127 -19.80 1.94 13.71
C PRO A 127 -18.40 1.33 13.74
N THR A 128 -17.83 1.18 14.93
CA THR A 128 -16.46 0.66 15.11
C THR A 128 -16.22 -0.68 14.43
N GLU A 129 -17.18 -1.62 14.51
CA GLU A 129 -17.07 -2.92 13.85
C GLU A 129 -16.96 -2.76 12.32
N HIS A 130 -17.74 -1.83 11.76
CA HIS A 130 -17.69 -1.56 10.33
C HIS A 130 -16.33 -0.97 9.92
N PHE A 131 -15.81 -0.02 10.71
CA PHE A 131 -14.48 0.54 10.48
C PHE A 131 -13.39 -0.52 10.52
N VAL A 132 -13.38 -1.35 11.56
CA VAL A 132 -12.36 -2.41 11.72
C VAL A 132 -12.41 -3.38 10.54
N ARG A 133 -13.60 -3.71 10.05
CA ARG A 133 -13.77 -4.59 8.89
C ARG A 133 -13.25 -3.99 7.58
N VAL A 134 -13.52 -2.70 7.33
CA VAL A 134 -13.21 -2.06 6.03
C VAL A 134 -11.81 -1.44 6.02
N PHE A 135 -11.48 -0.67 7.06
CA PHE A 135 -10.27 0.15 7.14
C PHE A 135 -9.24 -0.35 8.14
N GLY A 136 -9.63 -1.19 9.11
CA GLY A 136 -8.76 -1.66 10.19
C GLY A 136 -7.37 -2.17 9.75
N PRO A 137 -7.28 -3.09 8.77
CA PRO A 137 -5.99 -3.58 8.28
C PRO A 137 -5.08 -2.47 7.71
N PHE A 138 -5.67 -1.51 7.00
CA PHE A 138 -4.96 -0.40 6.36
C PHE A 138 -4.53 0.65 7.39
N ALA A 139 -5.45 1.05 8.27
CA ALA A 139 -5.19 2.01 9.33
C ALA A 139 -4.11 1.49 10.31
N GLY A 140 -4.18 0.20 10.68
CA GLY A 140 -3.17 -0.43 11.53
C GLY A 140 -1.80 -0.51 10.85
N ARG A 141 -1.76 -0.91 9.58
CA ARG A 141 -0.52 -0.95 8.79
C ARG A 141 0.12 0.43 8.66
N LEU A 142 -0.67 1.46 8.40
CA LEU A 142 -0.21 2.83 8.26
C LEU A 142 0.40 3.35 9.57
N SER A 143 -0.37 3.28 10.66
CA SER A 143 0.01 3.87 11.96
C SER A 143 1.13 3.10 12.67
N SER A 144 1.20 1.78 12.49
CA SER A 144 2.14 0.93 13.24
C SER A 144 3.30 0.40 12.40
N GLY A 145 3.14 0.30 11.07
CA GLY A 145 4.11 -0.33 10.18
C GLY A 145 4.82 0.61 9.22
N ILE A 146 4.18 1.72 8.83
CA ILE A 146 4.71 2.63 7.80
C ILE A 146 5.19 3.94 8.43
N LEU A 147 4.28 4.73 9.03
CA LEU A 147 4.63 6.05 9.57
C LEU A 147 5.73 6.02 10.62
N PRO A 148 5.80 5.04 11.56
CA PRO A 148 6.87 4.99 12.56
C PRO A 148 8.27 4.72 11.98
N LYS A 149 8.36 4.20 10.74
CA LYS A 149 9.64 3.96 10.07
C LYS A 149 10.16 5.19 9.31
N SER A 150 9.32 6.21 9.16
CA SER A 150 9.69 7.46 8.51
C SER A 150 10.37 8.41 9.50
N THR A 151 11.27 9.26 9.02
CA THR A 151 11.95 10.22 9.91
C THR A 151 10.98 11.25 10.47
N GLU A 152 11.28 11.78 11.65
CA GLU A 152 10.48 12.84 12.26
C GLU A 152 10.42 14.08 11.37
N GLU A 153 11.53 14.42 10.73
CA GLU A 153 11.63 15.58 9.84
C GLU A 153 10.71 15.43 8.63
N ALA A 154 10.61 14.23 8.05
CA ALA A 154 9.73 13.96 6.93
C ALA A 154 8.26 14.05 7.35
N ARG A 155 7.90 13.51 8.53
CA ARG A 155 6.53 13.61 9.08
C ARG A 155 6.15 15.05 9.41
N SER A 156 7.01 15.79 10.09
CA SER A 156 6.80 17.20 10.43
C SER A 156 6.74 18.11 9.19
N ARG A 157 7.47 17.79 8.12
CA ARG A 157 7.33 18.48 6.82
C ARG A 157 5.98 18.15 6.18
N GLY A 158 5.67 16.87 6.02
CA GLY A 158 4.41 16.43 5.41
C GLY A 158 3.19 16.99 6.14
N ALA A 159 3.17 16.99 7.47
CA ALA A 159 2.06 17.50 8.27
C ALA A 159 1.73 18.98 8.01
N ARG A 160 2.70 19.79 7.58
CA ARG A 160 2.48 21.21 7.23
C ARG A 160 1.75 21.39 5.90
N GLU A 161 1.74 20.36 5.06
CA GLU A 161 1.16 20.39 3.72
C GLU A 161 -0.22 19.73 3.66
N VAL A 162 -0.71 19.16 4.78
CA VAL A 162 -1.95 18.39 4.82
C VAL A 162 -3.12 19.28 5.25
N ALA A 163 -4.13 19.39 4.39
CA ALA A 163 -5.41 19.99 4.74
C ALA A 163 -6.26 19.05 5.63
N GLY A 164 -7.17 19.63 6.42
CA GLY A 164 -8.05 18.89 7.32
C GLY A 164 -9.23 18.17 6.64
N ASP A 165 -9.26 18.13 5.31
CA ASP A 165 -10.37 17.64 4.49
C ASP A 165 -9.92 16.53 3.51
N ASP A 166 -10.80 16.16 2.57
CA ASP A 166 -10.58 15.10 1.58
C ASP A 166 -10.13 15.62 0.20
N THR A 167 -9.93 16.93 0.02
CA THR A 167 -9.79 17.57 -1.31
C THR A 167 -8.60 17.00 -2.12
N ASP A 168 -7.52 16.65 -1.43
CA ASP A 168 -6.30 16.13 -2.05
C ASP A 168 -6.27 14.60 -2.16
N LEU A 169 -7.34 13.90 -1.74
CA LEU A 169 -7.39 12.44 -1.80
C LEU A 169 -8.07 11.99 -3.09
N PRO A 170 -7.50 11.03 -3.84
CA PRO A 170 -8.11 10.47 -5.05
C PRO A 170 -9.19 9.44 -4.68
N LEU A 171 -10.24 9.92 -4.04
CA LEU A 171 -11.43 9.19 -3.62
C LEU A 171 -12.45 9.14 -4.76
N ARG A 172 -13.29 8.11 -4.79
CA ARG A 172 -14.56 8.20 -5.53
C ARG A 172 -15.54 9.11 -4.77
N PRO A 173 -16.52 9.72 -5.47
CA PRO A 173 -17.48 10.64 -4.84
C PRO A 173 -18.21 10.05 -3.62
N GLU A 174 -18.52 8.74 -3.66
CA GLU A 174 -19.19 8.05 -2.56
C GLU A 174 -18.30 7.79 -1.33
N GLU A 175 -17.02 8.10 -1.39
CA GLU A 175 -16.04 7.78 -0.33
C GLU A 175 -15.65 9.00 0.53
N SER A 176 -16.04 10.21 0.12
CA SER A 176 -15.74 11.46 0.83
C SER A 176 -16.51 11.58 2.16
N THR A 177 -15.91 12.29 3.11
CA THR A 177 -16.34 12.41 4.51
C THR A 177 -16.99 13.75 4.87
N SER A 178 -17.44 14.53 3.86
CA SER A 178 -18.17 15.82 3.96
C SER A 178 -18.11 16.59 5.28
#